data_AF-A0A1U7NS34-F1
#
_entry.id   AF-A0A1U7NS34-F1
#
_cell.length_a   1.000
_cell.length_b   1.000
_cell.length_c   1.000
_cell.angle_alpha   90.00
_cell.angle_beta   90.00
_cell.angle_gamma   90.00
#
_symmetry.space_group_name_H-M   'P 1'
#
loop_
_entity.id
_entity.type
_entity.pdbx_description
1 polymer ?
#
loop_
_entity_poly.entity_id
_entity_poly.type
_entity_poly.pdbx_seq_one_letter_code
_entity_poly.pdbx_strand_id
1 'polypeptide(L)' 'MSVQTARMNRQAIEVTTLDDVQEDWHFWLTRPPAERLEALELLRQIHYGYDPATTRLQRIPELVEHL' A
#
# COMPACT_ATOMS: atom_id res chain seq x y z
N MET A 1 -6.23 -6.46 -0.93
CA MET A 1 -5.31 -6.91 0.14
C MET A 1 -5.22 -5.85 1.24
N SER A 2 -4.86 -6.22 2.48
CA SER A 2 -4.60 -5.28 3.59
C SER A 2 -3.15 -5.42 4.05
N VAL A 3 -2.49 -4.30 4.38
CA VAL A 3 -1.16 -4.30 5.01
C VAL A 3 -1.07 -5.25 6.21
N GLN A 4 -2.12 -5.34 7.02
CA GLN A 4 -2.14 -6.15 8.23
C GLN A 4 -2.05 -7.66 7.94
N THR A 5 -2.44 -8.10 6.74
CA THR A 5 -2.43 -9.50 6.32
C THR A 5 -1.40 -9.79 5.23
N ALA A 6 -0.73 -8.76 4.71
CA ALA A 6 0.29 -8.91 3.69
C ALA A 6 1.54 -9.59 4.28
N ARG A 7 1.93 -10.73 3.70
CA ARG A 7 3.14 -11.45 4.08
C ARG A 7 4.11 -11.46 2.91
N MET A 8 5.33 -10.96 3.15
CA MET A 8 6.39 -10.99 2.16
C MET A 8 6.85 -12.44 1.91
N ASN A 9 6.91 -12.84 0.64
CA ASN A 9 7.54 -14.08 0.24
C ASN A 9 9.06 -13.89 0.20
N ARG A 10 9.77 -14.42 1.20
CA ARG A 10 11.23 -14.30 1.31
C ARG A 10 12.00 -15.07 0.25
N GLN A 11 11.37 -16.03 -0.42
CA GLN A 11 12.00 -16.79 -1.50
C GLN A 11 12.03 -16.04 -2.82
N ALA A 12 11.26 -14.96 -2.94
CA ALA A 12 11.19 -14.12 -4.14
C ALA A 12 11.99 -12.81 -3.97
N ILE A 13 12.94 -12.77 -3.02
CA ILE A 13 13.77 -11.59 -2.76
C ILE A 13 15.14 -11.80 -3.42
N GLU A 14 15.57 -10.81 -4.18
CA GLU A 14 16.91 -10.71 -4.72
C GLU A 14 17.59 -9.46 -4.15
N VAL A 15 18.84 -9.61 -3.68
CA VAL A 15 19.63 -8.48 -3.17
C VAL A 15 20.52 -7.99 -4.30
N THR A 16 20.30 -6.76 -4.73
CA THR A 16 21.04 -6.11 -5.82
C THR A 16 21.81 -4.87 -5.35
N THR A 17 22.65 -4.31 -6.21
CA THR A 17 23.42 -3.09 -5.94
C THR A 17 22.72 -1.86 -6.53
N LEU A 18 23.07 -0.66 -6.05
CA LEU A 18 22.49 0.58 -6.59
C LEU A 18 22.86 0.84 -8.05
N ASP A 19 23.95 0.24 -8.54
CA ASP A 19 24.40 0.34 -9.93
C ASP A 19 23.71 -0.67 -10.85
N ASP A 20 23.08 -1.70 -10.27
CA ASP A 20 22.39 -2.79 -10.96
C ASP A 20 20.90 -2.44 -11.08
N VAL A 21 20.65 -1.28 -11.71
CA VAL A 21 19.34 -0.64 -11.89
C VAL A 21 18.52 -1.32 -12.99
N GLN A 22 18.59 -2.65 -13.12
CA GLN A 22 17.75 -3.37 -14.09
C GLN A 22 16.29 -3.46 -13.60
N GLU A 23 15.67 -2.29 -13.66
CA GLU A 23 14.34 -1.97 -14.16
C GLU A 23 13.17 -2.72 -13.53
N ASP A 24 12.93 -2.49 -12.24
CA ASP A 24 11.68 -2.86 -11.55
C ASP A 24 10.43 -2.59 -12.42
N TRP A 25 10.42 -1.50 -13.19
CA TRP A 25 9.32 -1.16 -14.09
C TRP A 25 9.14 -2.15 -15.25
N HIS A 26 10.21 -2.75 -15.78
CA HIS A 26 10.11 -3.80 -16.80
C HIS A 26 9.36 -5.01 -16.24
N PHE A 27 9.69 -5.45 -15.02
CA PHE A 27 8.94 -6.49 -14.33
C PHE A 27 7.45 -6.11 -14.23
N TRP A 28 7.15 -4.90 -13.74
CA TRP A 28 5.76 -4.45 -13.58
C TRP A 28 4.99 -4.38 -14.89
N LEU A 29 5.63 -4.05 -16.01
CA LEU A 29 4.96 -4.07 -17.32
C LEU A 29 4.57 -5.47 -17.79
N THR A 30 5.26 -6.52 -17.34
CA THR A 30 4.86 -7.90 -17.62
C THR A 30 3.63 -8.35 -16.81
N ARG A 31 3.26 -7.62 -15.75
CA ARG A 31 2.16 -8.00 -14.85
C ARG A 31 0.80 -7.49 -15.34
N PRO A 32 -0.29 -8.27 -15.11
CA PRO A 32 -1.65 -7.81 -15.40
C PRO A 32 -1.96 -6.45 -14.74
N PRO A 33 -2.78 -5.59 -15.38
CA PRO A 33 -3.19 -4.31 -14.79
C PRO A 33 -3.79 -4.44 -13.38
N ALA A 34 -4.61 -5.45 -13.14
CA ALA A 34 -5.22 -5.70 -11.84
C ALA A 34 -4.16 -5.92 -10.74
N GLU A 35 -3.13 -6.70 -11.02
CA GLU A 35 -2.06 -6.99 -10.07
C GLU A 35 -1.21 -5.75 -9.76
N ARG A 36 -0.95 -4.91 -10.77
CA ARG A 36 -0.28 -3.62 -10.56
C ARG A 36 -1.09 -2.70 -9.64
N LEU A 37 -2.40 -2.64 -9.83
CA LEU A 37 -3.29 -1.84 -8.98
C LEU A 37 -3.32 -2.35 -7.54
N GLU A 38 -3.33 -3.67 -7.34
CA GLU A 38 -3.26 -4.25 -6.00
C GLU A 38 -1.93 -3.91 -5.29
N ALA A 39 -0.80 -3.99 -6.02
CA ALA A 39 0.50 -3.61 -5.49
C ALA A 39 0.55 -2.12 -5.12
N LEU A 40 0.01 -1.24 -5.95
CA LEU A 40 -0.08 0.20 -5.67
C LEU A 40 -0.96 0.49 -4.45
N GLU A 41 -2.10 -0.18 -4.30
CA GLU A 41 -2.96 -0.01 -3.12
C GLU A 41 -2.24 -0.48 -1.85
N LEU A 42 -1.49 -1.59 -1.92
CA LEU A 42 -0.67 -2.03 -0.79
C LEU A 42 0.39 -0.98 -0.42
N LEU A 43 1.12 -0.44 -1.40
CA LEU A 43 2.11 0.62 -1.18
C LEU A 43 1.48 1.89 -0.58
N ARG A 44 0.30 2.29 -1.08
CA ARG A 44 -0.48 3.40 -0.53
C ARG A 44 -0.79 3.14 0.95
N GLN A 45 -1.28 1.95 1.29
CA GLN A 45 -1.58 1.60 2.68
C GLN A 45 -0.34 1.64 3.58
N ILE A 46 0.80 1.14 3.11
CA ILE A 46 2.08 1.18 3.85
C ILE A 46 2.50 2.64 4.09
N HIS A 47 2.54 3.45 3.04
CA HIS A 47 3.09 4.80 3.11
C HIS A 47 2.24 5.75 3.97
N TYR A 48 0.92 5.59 3.95
CA TYR A 48 -0.01 6.41 4.72
C TYR A 48 -0.38 5.83 6.09
N GLY A 49 0.26 4.73 6.51
CA GLY A 49 -0.03 4.09 7.80
C GLY A 49 -1.50 3.69 7.92
N TYR A 50 -2.08 3.14 6.84
CA TYR A 50 -3.49 2.82 6.78
C TYR A 50 -3.88 1.85 7.89
N ASP A 51 -4.74 2.33 8.78
CA ASP A 51 -5.40 1.52 9.78
C ASP A 51 -6.89 1.37 9.42
N PRO A 52 -7.34 0.14 9.08
CA PRO A 52 -8.74 -0.16 8.80
C PRO A 52 -9.70 0.24 9.93
N ALA A 53 -9.22 0.30 11.17
CA ALA A 53 -10.05 0.62 12.35
C ALA A 53 -10.34 2.12 12.51
N THR A 54 -9.45 3.01 12.04
CA THR A 54 -9.59 4.47 12.22
C THR A 54 -10.19 5.19 11.02
N THR A 55 -10.16 4.59 9.83
CA THR A 55 -10.74 5.16 8.59
C THR A 55 -12.27 5.34 8.64
N ARG A 56 -12.98 4.57 9.49
CA ARG A 56 -14.45 4.53 9.53
C ARG A 56 -15.09 5.16 10.77
N LEU A 57 -14.32 5.83 11.62
CA LEU A 57 -14.94 6.67 12.65
C LEU A 57 -15.65 7.83 11.93
N GLN A 58 -16.96 7.67 11.76
CA GLN A 58 -17.85 8.69 11.25
C GLN A 58 -17.65 9.93 12.13
N ARG A 59 -17.14 11.03 11.55
CA ARG A 59 -17.11 12.31 12.24
C ARG A 59 -18.57 12.75 12.38
N ILE A 60 -19.18 12.51 13.54
CA ILE A 60 -20.46 13.11 13.89
C ILE A 60 -20.13 14.57 14.23
N PRO A 61 -20.57 15.58 13.46
CA PRO A 61 -20.38 16.96 13.85
C PRO A 61 -21.23 17.23 15.10
N GLU A 62 -20.59 17.56 16.22
CA GLU A 62 -21.27 18.16 17.37
C GLU A 62 -21.58 19.62 17.06
N LEU A 63 -22.85 20.00 17.23
CA LEU A 63 -23.32 21.37 17.06
C LEU A 63 -23.13 22.09 18.40
N VAL A 64 -22.15 22.98 18.48
CA VAL A 64 -21.91 23.82 19.67
C VAL A 64 -22.70 25.11 19.52
N GLU A 65 -23.80 25.24 20.25
CA GLU A 65 -24.50 26.51 20.43
C GLU A 65 -23.82 27.29 21.57
N HIS A 66 -23.32 28.48 21.27
CA HIS A 66 -22.86 29.44 22.28
C HIS A 66 -24.04 30.33 22.68
N LEU A 67 -24.41 30.31 23.96
CA LEU A 67 -25.40 31.21 24.59
C LEU A 67 -24.78 32.55 25.00
#